data_AF-A0A0J9TKJ1-F1
#
_entry.id   AF-A0A0J9TKJ1-F1
#
_cell.length_a   1.000
_cell.length_b   1.000
_cell.length_c   1.000
_cell.angle_alpha   90.00
_cell.angle_beta   90.00
_cell.angle_gamma   90.00
#
_symmetry.space_group_name_H-M   'P 1'
#
loop_
_entity.id
_entity.type
_entity.pdbx_description
1 polymer ?
#
loop_
_entity_poly.entity_id
_entity_poly.type
_entity_poly.pdbx_seq_one_letter_code
_entity_poly.pdbx_strand_id
1 'polypeptide(L)'
;MGAGKESRGIMRLYQFCKTEIVMITKPEESKEAQEYLSEVIEGLLEEIRLPYRKVLLSRSELSFSSSKTYDFEVYMPSEKGYREISSLSNTGDFQSLRGNIRYKKDLLDSKEKSKYVHILNGSCLAIDRLFAAIVENYQSFDRKIFIPQCLIKYFGGEKVIK
;
A
#
# COMPACT_ATOMS: atom_id res chain seq x y z
N MET A 1 8.94 5.79 21.47
CA MET A 1 8.73 4.79 22.55
C MET A 1 7.46 4.01 22.24
N GLY A 2 7.57 2.71 21.99
CA GLY A 2 6.43 1.85 21.63
C GLY A 2 6.77 0.36 21.71
N ALA A 3 7.75 0.01 22.56
CA ALA A 3 8.09 -1.38 22.81
C ALA A 3 6.99 -1.97 23.71
N GLY A 4 6.12 -2.80 23.14
CA GLY A 4 5.22 -3.68 23.90
C GLY A 4 3.74 -3.65 23.56
N LYS A 5 3.23 -2.64 22.84
CA LYS A 5 1.77 -2.54 22.60
C LYS A 5 1.24 -3.52 21.53
N GLU A 6 2.12 -4.02 20.66
CA GLU A 6 1.78 -4.92 19.52
C GLU A 6 2.87 -5.98 19.30
N SER A 7 3.38 -6.60 20.37
CA SER A 7 4.51 -7.53 20.26
C SER A 7 4.13 -8.98 19.96
N ARG A 8 2.83 -9.29 19.78
CA ARG A 8 2.34 -10.65 19.50
C ARG A 8 1.87 -10.74 18.04
N GLY A 9 2.20 -11.85 17.39
CA GLY A 9 1.85 -12.09 15.99
C GLY A 9 2.84 -11.44 15.01
N ILE A 10 2.39 -11.22 13.77
CA ILE A 10 3.22 -10.76 12.65
C ILE A 10 2.88 -9.34 12.16
N MET A 11 2.02 -8.63 12.88
CA MET A 11 1.58 -7.27 12.51
C MET A 11 2.73 -6.25 12.56
N ARG A 12 3.72 -6.48 13.42
CA ARG A 12 4.88 -5.61 13.62
C ARG A 12 6.15 -6.43 13.83
N LEU A 13 6.94 -6.53 12.78
CA LEU A 13 8.21 -7.28 12.75
C LEU A 13 9.38 -6.34 12.46
N TYR A 14 10.60 -6.78 12.82
CA TYR A 14 11.83 -6.10 12.39
C TYR A 14 12.12 -6.32 10.90
N GLN A 15 11.63 -7.42 10.35
CA GLN A 15 11.71 -7.77 8.93
C GLN A 15 10.34 -8.25 8.48
N PHE A 16 9.88 -7.72 7.35
CA PHE A 16 8.63 -8.10 6.70
C PHE A 16 8.78 -7.94 5.19
N CYS A 17 7.92 -8.60 4.43
CA CYS A 17 7.88 -8.56 2.98
C CYS A 17 6.79 -7.60 2.50
N LYS A 18 7.06 -6.90 1.41
CA LYS A 18 6.12 -5.97 0.81
C LYS A 18 6.33 -5.90 -0.70
N THR A 19 5.23 -5.83 -1.44
CA THR A 19 5.25 -5.41 -2.84
C THR A 19 5.04 -3.90 -2.87
N GLU A 20 6.01 -3.14 -3.35
CA GLU A 20 5.91 -1.68 -3.46
C GLU A 20 5.55 -1.26 -4.87
N ILE A 21 4.71 -0.25 -5.01
CA ILE A 21 4.51 0.49 -6.25
C ILE A 21 5.15 1.87 -6.14
N VAL A 22 5.88 2.25 -7.17
CA VAL A 22 6.48 3.59 -7.31
C VAL A 22 6.09 4.11 -8.67
N MET A 23 5.59 5.35 -8.71
CA MET A 23 5.24 6.02 -9.96
C MET A 23 5.93 7.37 -10.03
N ILE A 24 6.60 7.63 -11.15
CA ILE A 24 7.24 8.90 -11.46
C ILE A 24 6.41 9.55 -12.56
N THR A 25 5.89 10.74 -12.29
CA THR A 25 4.93 11.41 -13.18
C THR A 25 5.37 12.83 -13.48
N LYS A 26 4.78 13.42 -14.52
CA LYS A 26 4.79 14.88 -14.63
C LYS A 26 3.98 15.48 -13.47
N PRO A 27 4.28 16.72 -13.03
CA PRO A 27 3.52 17.40 -11.99
C PRO A 27 2.01 17.46 -12.27
N GLU A 28 1.64 17.75 -13.52
CA GLU A 28 0.25 17.86 -13.97
C GLU A 28 -0.55 16.56 -13.91
N GLU A 29 0.11 15.40 -14.03
CA GLU A 29 -0.51 14.06 -14.03
C GLU A 29 -0.55 13.45 -12.61
N SER A 30 0.14 14.07 -11.65
CA SER A 30 0.43 13.48 -10.35
C SER A 30 -0.82 13.17 -9.50
N LYS A 31 -1.88 13.97 -9.61
CA LYS A 31 -3.13 13.73 -8.87
C LYS A 31 -3.91 12.56 -9.45
N GLU A 32 -4.02 12.50 -10.77
CA GLU A 32 -4.69 11.40 -11.48
C GLU A 32 -3.96 10.08 -11.23
N ALA A 33 -2.63 10.11 -11.27
CA ALA A 33 -1.80 8.97 -10.90
C ALA A 33 -2.06 8.48 -9.46
N GLN A 34 -2.28 9.38 -8.49
CA GLN A 34 -2.59 8.96 -7.12
C GLN A 34 -3.92 8.24 -7.03
N GLU A 35 -4.95 8.70 -7.74
CA GLU A 35 -6.25 8.02 -7.74
C GLU A 35 -6.18 6.69 -8.49
N TYR A 36 -5.45 6.62 -9.62
CA TYR A 36 -5.19 5.34 -10.30
C TYR A 36 -4.48 4.32 -9.40
N LEU A 37 -3.43 4.74 -8.68
CA LEU A 37 -2.73 3.86 -7.73
C LEU A 37 -3.63 3.45 -6.55
N SER A 38 -4.58 4.30 -6.15
CA SER A 38 -5.60 3.95 -5.16
C SER A 38 -6.48 2.82 -5.67
N GLU A 39 -7.00 2.95 -6.89
CA GLU A 39 -7.85 1.94 -7.53
C GLU A 39 -7.13 0.60 -7.66
N VAL A 40 -5.82 0.60 -7.95
CA VAL A 40 -5.01 -0.63 -7.98
C VAL A 40 -4.98 -1.30 -6.61
N ILE A 41 -4.80 -0.55 -5.52
CA ILE A 41 -4.74 -1.11 -4.16
C ILE A 41 -6.12 -1.60 -3.72
N GLU A 42 -7.18 -0.84 -4.01
CA GLU A 42 -8.57 -1.20 -3.73
C GLU A 42 -8.98 -2.47 -4.49
N GLY A 43 -8.63 -2.56 -5.78
CA GLY A 43 -8.88 -3.73 -6.61
C GLY A 43 -8.21 -5.00 -6.08
N LEU A 44 -6.99 -4.91 -5.53
CA LEU A 44 -6.33 -6.05 -4.88
C LEU A 44 -7.09 -6.52 -3.63
N LEU A 45 -7.55 -5.59 -2.79
CA LEU A 45 -8.32 -5.91 -1.59
C LEU A 45 -9.68 -6.52 -1.92
N GLU A 46 -10.34 -5.99 -2.96
CA GLU A 46 -11.62 -6.49 -3.48
C GLU A 46 -11.50 -7.88 -4.11
N GLU A 47 -10.44 -8.13 -4.89
CA GLU A 47 -10.18 -9.43 -5.50
C GLU A 47 -9.94 -10.50 -4.42
N ILE A 48 -9.20 -10.15 -3.37
CA ILE A 48 -8.98 -11.01 -2.20
C ILE A 48 -10.25 -11.08 -1.32
N ARG A 49 -11.20 -10.14 -1.46
CA ARG A 49 -12.44 -10.00 -0.67
C ARG A 49 -12.20 -9.72 0.82
N LEU A 50 -11.22 -8.88 1.14
CA LEU A 50 -11.02 -8.40 2.50
C LEU A 50 -11.89 -7.16 2.76
N PRO A 51 -12.65 -7.08 3.87
CA PRO A 51 -13.32 -5.85 4.25
C PRO A 51 -12.29 -4.78 4.60
N TYR A 52 -12.36 -3.62 3.97
CA TYR A 52 -11.41 -2.54 4.17
C TYR A 52 -12.09 -1.17 4.25
N ARG A 53 -11.33 -0.15 4.66
CA ARG A 53 -11.68 1.26 4.51
C ARG A 53 -10.48 2.05 4.00
N LYS A 54 -10.74 3.09 3.20
CA LYS A 54 -9.77 4.08 2.75
C LYS A 54 -9.83 5.30 3.68
N VAL A 55 -8.69 5.73 4.20
CA VAL A 55 -8.56 6.83 5.15
C VAL A 55 -7.63 7.90 4.56
N LEU A 56 -8.11 9.13 4.44
CA LEU A 56 -7.25 10.27 4.14
C LEU A 56 -6.58 10.75 5.44
N LEU A 57 -5.24 10.73 5.48
CA LEU A 57 -4.51 11.09 6.69
C LEU A 57 -4.61 12.58 7.01
N SER A 58 -4.66 12.86 8.31
CA SER A 58 -4.57 14.22 8.83
C SER A 58 -3.14 14.77 8.70
N ARG A 59 -3.00 16.10 8.74
CA ARG A 59 -1.67 16.76 8.65
C ARG A 59 -0.68 16.22 9.70
N SER A 60 -1.14 15.90 10.90
CA SER A 60 -0.31 15.38 11.99
C SER A 60 0.20 13.96 11.78
N GLU A 61 -0.42 13.20 10.88
CA GLU A 61 -0.09 11.80 10.59
C GLU A 61 0.73 11.65 9.30
N LEU A 62 0.84 12.70 8.49
CA LEU A 62 1.66 12.66 7.28
C LEU A 62 3.13 12.42 7.61
N SER A 63 3.77 11.57 6.81
CA SER A 63 5.21 11.40 6.83
C SER A 63 5.92 12.68 6.34
N PHE A 64 7.17 12.85 6.76
CA PHE A 64 7.98 14.04 6.44
C PHE A 64 8.06 14.37 4.94
N SER A 65 8.02 13.36 4.07
CA SER A 65 8.11 13.52 2.62
C SER A 65 6.75 13.60 1.91
N SER A 66 5.64 13.33 2.59
CA SER A 66 4.34 13.22 1.94
C SER A 66 3.60 14.56 1.91
N SER A 67 3.00 14.86 0.76
CA SER A 67 2.06 15.98 0.60
C SER A 67 0.60 15.55 0.81
N LYS A 68 0.26 14.29 0.48
CA LYS A 68 -1.06 13.69 0.65
C LYS A 68 -0.92 12.17 0.71
N THR A 69 -1.49 11.55 1.73
CA THR A 69 -1.45 10.09 1.93
C THR A 69 -2.84 9.51 2.14
N TYR A 70 -3.12 8.39 1.47
CA TYR A 70 -4.23 7.52 1.78
C TYR A 70 -3.70 6.26 2.47
N ASP A 71 -4.27 5.91 3.61
CA ASP A 71 -4.08 4.60 4.21
C ASP A 71 -5.27 3.70 3.89
N PHE A 72 -4.98 2.43 3.62
CA PHE A 72 -5.97 1.39 3.46
C PHE A 72 -5.86 0.49 4.67
N GLU A 73 -6.98 0.31 5.34
CA GLU A 73 -7.03 -0.46 6.56
C GLU A 73 -8.00 -1.63 6.39
N VAL A 74 -7.56 -2.83 6.71
CA VAL A 74 -8.37 -4.06 6.67
C VAL A 74 -8.96 -4.37 8.03
N TYR A 75 -10.15 -4.94 8.05
CA TYR A 75 -10.80 -5.35 9.27
C TYR A 75 -10.12 -6.60 9.87
N MET A 76 -9.81 -6.54 11.16
CA MET A 76 -9.23 -7.61 11.95
C MET A 76 -10.25 -8.10 12.99
N PRO A 77 -10.93 -9.25 12.75
CA PRO A 77 -11.92 -9.82 13.66
C PRO A 77 -11.48 -9.96 15.11
N SER A 78 -10.22 -10.32 15.36
CA SER A 78 -9.69 -10.52 16.72
C SER A 78 -9.65 -9.21 17.51
N GLU A 79 -9.42 -8.09 16.83
CA GLU A 79 -9.32 -6.76 17.40
C GLU A 79 -10.62 -5.97 17.32
N LYS A 80 -11.63 -6.47 16.58
CA LYS A 80 -12.89 -5.76 16.29
C LYS A 80 -12.65 -4.36 15.72
N GLY A 81 -11.65 -4.23 14.86
CA GLY A 81 -11.18 -2.94 14.37
C GLY A 81 -10.45 -3.03 13.04
N TYR A 82 -10.07 -1.88 12.52
CA TYR A 82 -9.32 -1.76 11.26
C TYR A 82 -7.84 -1.56 11.53
N ARG A 83 -6.99 -2.17 10.70
CA ARG A 83 -5.53 -2.05 10.75
C ARG A 83 -4.96 -1.75 9.38
N GLU A 84 -4.04 -0.79 9.34
CA GLU A 84 -3.32 -0.39 8.13
C GLU A 84 -2.65 -1.61 7.45
N ILE A 85 -2.92 -1.81 6.16
CA ILE A 85 -2.27 -2.82 5.31
C ILE A 85 -1.47 -2.18 4.17
N SER A 86 -1.82 -0.93 3.82
CA SER A 86 -1.16 -0.15 2.79
C SER A 86 -1.23 1.33 3.10
N SER A 87 -0.19 2.05 2.69
CA SER A 87 -0.12 3.51 2.71
C SER A 87 0.36 3.99 1.34
N LEU A 88 -0.40 4.88 0.69
CA LEU A 88 -0.15 5.45 -0.63
C LEU A 88 0.07 6.96 -0.51
N SER A 89 1.30 7.39 -0.79
CA SER A 89 1.72 8.78 -0.64
C SER A 89 2.07 9.43 -1.96
N ASN A 90 1.63 10.67 -2.14
CA ASN A 90 2.14 11.57 -3.15
C ASN A 90 3.14 12.53 -2.49
N THR A 91 4.39 12.51 -2.95
CA THR A 91 5.46 13.34 -2.36
C THR A 91 5.69 14.65 -3.09
N GLY A 92 4.91 14.94 -4.14
CA GLY A 92 5.17 16.08 -5.02
C GLY A 92 6.59 16.03 -5.57
N ASP A 93 7.26 17.17 -5.59
CA ASP A 93 8.67 17.28 -5.99
C ASP A 93 9.65 17.07 -4.83
N PHE A 94 9.19 16.75 -3.61
CA PHE A 94 10.06 16.68 -2.42
C PHE A 94 11.22 15.71 -2.59
N GLN A 95 10.93 14.50 -3.09
CA GLN A 95 11.95 13.47 -3.34
C GLN A 95 12.79 13.79 -4.57
N SER A 96 12.18 14.30 -5.65
CA SER A 96 12.87 14.58 -6.91
C SER A 96 13.81 15.79 -6.80
N LEU A 97 13.48 16.79 -5.97
CA LEU A 97 14.37 17.89 -5.61
C LEU A 97 15.66 17.37 -4.97
N ARG A 98 15.54 16.47 -3.99
CA ARG A 98 16.68 15.89 -3.26
C ARG A 98 17.49 14.91 -4.10
N GLY A 99 16.82 14.15 -4.97
CA GLY A 99 17.45 13.22 -5.90
C GLY A 99 17.93 13.87 -7.20
N ASN A 100 17.69 15.16 -7.41
CA ASN A 100 17.93 15.88 -8.66
C ASN A 100 17.28 15.22 -9.91
N ILE A 101 16.10 14.63 -9.74
CA ILE A 101 15.38 13.88 -10.77
C ILE A 101 14.49 14.83 -11.57
N ARG A 102 14.79 14.99 -12.85
CA ARG A 102 14.16 16.00 -13.71
C ARG A 102 13.78 15.43 -15.07
N TYR A 103 12.83 16.07 -15.73
CA TYR A 103 12.42 15.76 -17.10
C TYR A 103 12.47 16.99 -18.00
N LYS A 104 12.55 16.74 -19.31
CA LYS A 104 12.25 17.69 -20.39
C LYS A 104 11.23 17.04 -21.31
N LYS A 105 10.36 17.84 -21.92
CA LYS A 105 9.42 17.35 -22.93
C LYS A 105 10.14 16.99 -24.21
N ASP A 106 11.13 17.79 -24.61
CA ASP A 106 12.04 17.51 -25.71
C ASP A 106 13.50 17.54 -25.20
N LEU A 107 14.20 16.42 -25.32
CA LEU A 107 15.59 16.31 -24.90
C LEU A 107 16.54 17.12 -25.80
N LEU A 108 16.14 17.42 -27.03
CA LEU A 108 16.94 18.16 -28.01
C LEU A 108 16.73 19.69 -27.94
N ASP A 109 15.67 20.15 -27.28
CA ASP A 109 15.47 21.59 -27.08
C ASP A 109 16.45 22.14 -26.02
N SER A 110 17.49 22.79 -26.53
CA SER A 110 18.51 23.47 -25.73
C SER A 110 17.97 24.65 -24.90
N LYS A 111 16.83 25.23 -25.28
CA LYS A 111 16.19 26.33 -24.56
C LYS A 111 15.19 25.85 -23.51
N GLU A 112 14.69 24.61 -23.63
CA GLU A 112 13.78 24.04 -22.64
C GLU A 112 14.48 23.85 -21.29
N LYS A 113 13.92 24.47 -20.24
CA LYS A 113 14.35 24.23 -18.86
C LYS A 113 13.77 22.92 -18.35
N SER A 114 14.63 22.08 -17.78
CA SER A 114 14.20 20.85 -17.11
C SER A 114 13.31 21.17 -15.91
N LYS A 115 12.28 20.36 -15.68
CA LYS A 115 11.36 20.46 -14.54
C LYS A 115 11.52 19.25 -13.61
N TYR A 116 11.24 19.41 -12.33
CA TYR A 116 11.19 18.29 -11.39
C TYR A 116 9.96 17.43 -11.65
N VAL A 117 10.13 16.12 -11.55
CA VAL A 117 9.03 15.15 -11.62
C VAL A 117 8.32 15.07 -10.26
N HIS A 118 7.09 14.55 -10.26
CA HIS A 118 6.46 14.12 -9.01
C HIS A 118 6.68 12.63 -8.78
N ILE A 119 6.84 12.23 -7.52
CA ILE A 119 7.05 10.84 -7.14
C ILE A 119 5.96 10.39 -6.17
N LEU A 120 5.32 9.28 -6.50
CA LEU A 120 4.35 8.60 -5.68
C LEU A 120 4.88 7.23 -5.29
N ASN A 121 4.54 6.78 -4.09
CA ASN A 121 4.84 5.44 -3.64
C ASN A 121 3.67 4.89 -2.83
N GLY A 122 3.45 3.58 -2.93
CA GLY A 122 2.40 2.90 -2.20
C GLY A 122 2.75 1.45 -1.94
N SER A 123 2.16 0.88 -0.90
CA SER A 123 2.25 -0.54 -0.64
C SER A 123 1.18 -1.27 -1.46
N CYS A 124 1.56 -2.14 -2.40
CA CYS A 124 0.64 -3.11 -3.02
C CYS A 124 0.49 -4.34 -2.11
N LEU A 125 0.12 -3.98 -0.89
CA LEU A 125 -0.02 -4.72 0.36
C LEU A 125 1.29 -5.17 1.02
N ALA A 126 1.39 -4.92 2.33
CA ALA A 126 2.39 -5.55 3.18
C ALA A 126 2.03 -7.04 3.37
N ILE A 127 2.89 -7.95 2.91
CA ILE A 127 2.58 -9.38 2.78
C ILE A 127 2.27 -10.02 4.13
N ASP A 128 3.03 -9.68 5.17
CA ASP A 128 2.84 -10.24 6.51
C ASP A 128 1.49 -9.79 7.12
N ARG A 129 1.11 -8.52 6.94
CA ARG A 129 -0.20 -8.01 7.38
C ARG A 129 -1.34 -8.63 6.56
N LEU A 130 -1.12 -8.82 5.26
CA LEU A 130 -2.07 -9.50 4.38
C LEU A 130 -2.29 -10.96 4.83
N PHE A 131 -1.22 -11.67 5.17
CA PHE A 131 -1.34 -13.02 5.71
C PHE A 131 -2.18 -13.02 6.99
N ALA A 132 -1.88 -12.15 7.96
CA ALA A 132 -2.66 -12.04 9.19
C ALA A 132 -4.15 -11.76 8.90
N ALA A 133 -4.44 -10.83 8.00
CA ALA A 133 -5.81 -10.50 7.60
C ALA A 133 -6.53 -11.68 6.94
N ILE A 134 -5.86 -12.44 6.08
CA ILE A 134 -6.41 -13.66 5.45
C ILE A 134 -6.69 -14.71 6.53
N VAL A 135 -5.73 -15.00 7.42
CA VAL A 135 -5.93 -15.97 8.50
C VAL A 135 -7.15 -15.60 9.35
N GLU A 136 -7.30 -14.33 9.73
CA GLU A 136 -8.42 -13.94 10.59
C GLU A 136 -9.77 -13.93 9.88
N ASN A 137 -9.83 -13.48 8.62
CA ASN A 137 -11.09 -13.33 7.87
C ASN A 137 -11.53 -14.63 7.17
N TYR A 138 -10.62 -15.58 6.96
CA TYR A 138 -10.88 -16.86 6.28
C TYR A 138 -10.82 -18.08 7.19
N GLN A 139 -10.64 -17.90 8.50
CA GLN A 139 -10.73 -19.01 9.45
C GLN A 139 -12.14 -19.56 9.59
N SER A 140 -12.24 -20.84 9.94
CA SER A 140 -13.47 -21.54 10.27
C SER A 140 -13.50 -21.99 11.73
N PHE A 141 -14.68 -22.36 12.23
CA PHE A 141 -14.85 -22.92 13.58
C PHE A 141 -14.05 -24.22 13.80
N ASP A 142 -13.79 -25.00 12.74
CA ASP A 142 -12.97 -26.21 12.78
C ASP A 142 -11.46 -25.93 12.56
N ARG A 143 -11.02 -24.68 12.76
CA ARG A 143 -9.61 -24.23 12.70
C ARG A 143 -8.94 -24.39 11.34
N LYS A 144 -9.73 -24.47 10.27
CA LYS A 144 -9.21 -24.44 8.91
C LYS A 144 -9.16 -23.02 8.40
N ILE A 145 -8.32 -22.78 7.40
CA ILE A 145 -8.23 -21.47 6.72
C ILE A 145 -8.58 -21.69 5.27
N PHE A 146 -9.65 -21.05 4.81
CA PHE A 146 -10.02 -21.05 3.40
C PHE A 146 -9.06 -20.16 2.60
N ILE A 147 -8.60 -20.64 1.44
CA ILE A 147 -7.74 -19.85 0.58
C ILE A 147 -8.63 -18.90 -0.25
N PRO A 148 -8.35 -17.58 -0.30
CA PRO A 148 -9.07 -16.66 -1.17
C PRO A 148 -9.09 -17.14 -2.61
N GLN A 149 -10.23 -16.98 -3.29
CA GLN A 149 -10.46 -17.58 -4.61
C GLN A 149 -9.38 -17.20 -5.65
N CYS A 150 -8.92 -15.95 -5.63
CA CYS A 150 -7.88 -15.45 -6.53
C CYS A 150 -6.50 -16.07 -6.27
N LEU A 151 -6.27 -16.60 -5.07
CA LEU A 151 -5.00 -17.18 -4.66
C LEU A 151 -4.90 -18.69 -4.93
N ILE A 152 -6.01 -19.42 -5.07
CA ILE A 152 -6.04 -20.89 -5.24
C ILE A 152 -5.07 -21.40 -6.31
N LYS A 153 -4.94 -20.69 -7.44
CA LYS A 153 -4.04 -21.08 -8.54
C LYS A 153 -2.55 -21.08 -8.14
N TYR A 154 -2.18 -20.28 -7.13
CA TYR A 154 -0.81 -20.22 -6.58
C TYR A 154 -0.57 -21.27 -5.48
N PHE A 155 -1.63 -21.93 -5.00
CA PHE A 155 -1.57 -23.00 -3.98
C PHE A 155 -1.82 -24.39 -4.58
N GLY A 156 -1.46 -24.62 -5.85
CA GLY A 156 -1.60 -25.93 -6.50
C GLY A 156 -3.06 -26.43 -6.62
N GLY A 157 -4.05 -25.54 -6.49
CA GLY A 157 -5.47 -25.90 -6.49
C GLY A 157 -6.04 -26.24 -5.11
N GLU A 158 -5.23 -26.17 -4.04
CA GLU A 158 -5.72 -26.30 -2.68
C GLU A 158 -6.68 -25.15 -2.34
N LYS A 159 -7.76 -25.48 -1.63
CA LYS A 159 -8.80 -24.51 -1.23
C LYS A 159 -8.81 -24.23 0.26
N VAL A 160 -8.14 -25.08 1.04
CA VAL A 160 -8.21 -25.08 2.50
C VAL A 160 -6.88 -25.55 3.07
N ILE A 161 -6.36 -24.80 4.03
CA ILE A 161 -5.16 -25.13 4.81
C ILE A 161 -5.62 -25.61 6.21
N LYS A 162 -4.93 -26.63 6.74
CA LYS A 162 -5.13 -27.16 8.10
C LYS A 162 -4.10 -26.62 9.07
#